data_AF-A0A845ZEX0-F1
#
_entry.id   AF-A0A845ZEX0-F1
#
_cell.length_a   1.000
_cell.length_b   1.000
_cell.length_c   1.000
_cell.angle_alpha   90.00
_cell.angle_beta   90.00
_cell.angle_gamma   90.00
#
_symmetry.space_group_name_H-M   'P 1'
#
loop_
_entity.id
_entity.type
_entity.pdbx_description
1 polymer ?
#
loop_
_entity_poly.entity_id
_entity_poly.type
_entity_poly.pdbx_seq_one_letter_code
_entity_poly.pdbx_strand_id
1 'polypeptide(L)'
;MTEIVPRVKLPPPFPDHTQLPESDGTFVKNFQEHPQSIILTDSMGEILQQRHPDGQYAIGQDCGIYWRETDPPEKGAEAPDWFYVPNVPPQLDGKIRRSYVVWREHIAPLIALEFASGNGEEERDKTPLSLSTQGEVTKPGKFWVYEQIIRIPYYGIYQINNGSLEVYTLISGFYQKLTPNERGHYSISPLGVELGLWQGSYQNQTQLWLRWWDEQGNLLLIGDERALLERERAEQERQRAEEAESIVEQERQRTQAALARAARLAEQLRAAGIDPDLDDTV
;
A
#
# COMPACT_ATOMS: atom_id res chain seq x y z
N MET A 1 -63.53 -25.87 -13.28
CA MET A 1 -62.30 -25.69 -14.07
C MET A 1 -61.38 -24.82 -13.25
N THR A 2 -60.29 -25.39 -12.75
CA THR A 2 -59.33 -24.67 -11.91
C THR A 2 -58.31 -24.01 -12.84
N GLU A 3 -58.31 -22.69 -12.93
CA GLU A 3 -57.34 -21.94 -13.72
C GLU A 3 -55.94 -22.14 -13.12
N ILE A 4 -55.05 -22.72 -13.92
CA ILE A 4 -53.63 -22.86 -13.60
C ILE A 4 -52.99 -21.49 -13.85
N VAL A 5 -52.67 -20.77 -12.78
CA VAL A 5 -51.91 -19.52 -12.86
C VAL A 5 -50.56 -19.81 -13.52
N PRO A 6 -50.17 -19.08 -14.59
CA PRO A 6 -48.91 -19.33 -15.27
C PRO A 6 -47.73 -19.10 -14.31
N ARG A 7 -46.84 -20.09 -14.25
CA ARG A 7 -45.63 -20.09 -13.41
C ARG A 7 -44.77 -18.89 -13.82
N VAL A 8 -44.64 -17.90 -12.94
CA VAL A 8 -43.77 -16.73 -13.16
C VAL A 8 -42.35 -17.23 -13.42
N LYS A 9 -41.85 -17.05 -14.64
CA LYS A 9 -40.43 -17.25 -14.93
C LYS A 9 -39.68 -16.08 -14.32
N LEU A 10 -38.99 -16.32 -13.22
CA LEU A 10 -38.05 -15.37 -12.66
C LEU A 10 -36.87 -15.22 -13.64
N PRO A 11 -36.38 -14.00 -13.88
CA PRO A 11 -35.12 -13.82 -14.61
C PRO A 11 -33.99 -14.56 -13.87
N PRO A 12 -32.97 -15.05 -14.60
CA PRO A 12 -31.81 -15.64 -13.97
C PRO A 12 -31.13 -14.63 -13.03
N PRO A 13 -30.47 -15.09 -11.95
CA PRO A 13 -29.70 -14.20 -11.10
C PRO A 13 -28.56 -13.56 -11.91
N PHE A 14 -28.19 -12.33 -11.56
CA PHE A 14 -27.04 -11.63 -12.14
C PHE A 14 -25.78 -12.49 -12.05
N PRO A 15 -24.82 -12.37 -12.97
CA PRO A 15 -23.57 -13.13 -12.88
C PRO A 15 -22.79 -12.83 -11.59
N ASP A 16 -22.02 -13.81 -11.12
CA ASP A 16 -21.03 -13.66 -10.05
C ASP A 16 -19.59 -13.64 -10.60
N HIS A 17 -18.62 -13.44 -9.71
CA HIS A 17 -17.20 -13.33 -10.07
C HIS A 17 -16.63 -14.57 -10.80
N THR A 18 -17.29 -15.73 -10.74
CA THR A 18 -16.84 -16.96 -11.42
C THR A 18 -17.36 -17.09 -12.85
N GLN A 19 -18.39 -16.30 -13.20
CA GLN A 19 -19.08 -16.34 -14.48
C GLN A 19 -18.66 -15.19 -15.41
N LEU A 20 -17.82 -14.28 -14.91
CA LEU A 20 -17.34 -13.10 -15.63
C LEU A 20 -15.92 -13.33 -16.18
N PRO A 21 -15.59 -12.74 -17.35
CA PRO A 21 -14.26 -12.78 -17.94
C PRO A 21 -13.17 -12.23 -17.01
N GLU A 22 -12.01 -12.89 -17.00
CA GLU A 22 -10.81 -12.50 -16.23
C GLU A 22 -9.61 -12.09 -17.11
N SER A 23 -9.80 -12.02 -18.43
CA SER A 23 -8.79 -11.57 -19.40
C SER A 23 -9.44 -10.86 -20.57
N ASP A 24 -8.87 -9.74 -21.03
CA ASP A 24 -9.40 -8.93 -22.14
C ASP A 24 -9.09 -9.48 -23.56
N GLY A 25 -8.32 -10.58 -23.66
CA GLY A 25 -8.00 -11.23 -24.93
C GLY A 25 -7.04 -10.44 -25.84
N THR A 26 -6.44 -9.35 -25.35
CA THR A 26 -5.49 -8.51 -26.09
C THR A 26 -4.10 -8.53 -25.47
N PHE A 27 -3.07 -8.16 -26.24
CA PHE A 27 -1.71 -8.02 -25.73
C PHE A 27 -1.44 -6.57 -25.32
N VAL A 28 -1.56 -6.18 -24.05
CA VAL A 28 -0.74 -5.08 -23.52
C VAL A 28 -0.77 -4.95 -22.01
N LYS A 29 0.44 -4.84 -21.43
CA LYS A 29 0.81 -3.99 -20.30
C LYS A 29 2.20 -3.47 -20.57
N ASN A 30 2.50 -2.23 -20.19
CA ASN A 30 3.85 -1.70 -20.37
C ASN A 30 4.78 -2.22 -19.24
N PHE A 31 6.11 -2.19 -19.43
CA PHE A 31 7.07 -2.72 -18.45
C PHE A 31 7.10 -1.97 -17.11
N GLN A 32 6.33 -0.89 -16.97
CA GLN A 32 6.30 -0.01 -15.81
C GLN A 32 5.03 -0.17 -14.96
N GLU A 33 3.86 -0.45 -15.55
CA GLU A 33 2.57 -0.62 -14.83
C GLU A 33 2.67 -1.66 -13.72
N HIS A 34 3.18 -2.85 -14.03
CA HIS A 34 3.31 -3.93 -13.05
C HIS A 34 4.22 -3.59 -11.87
N PRO A 35 5.49 -3.17 -12.07
CA PRO A 35 6.32 -2.68 -10.97
C PRO A 35 5.66 -1.56 -10.15
N GLN A 36 4.93 -0.65 -10.81
CA GLN A 36 4.24 0.46 -10.16
C GLN A 36 3.07 -0.02 -9.25
N SER A 37 2.29 -1.01 -9.67
CA SER A 37 1.23 -1.61 -8.83
C SER A 37 1.80 -2.43 -7.66
N ILE A 38 2.91 -3.14 -7.89
CA ILE A 38 3.55 -3.96 -6.86
C ILE A 38 4.13 -3.08 -5.75
N ILE A 39 4.87 -2.01 -6.09
CA ILE A 39 5.51 -1.14 -5.10
C ILE A 39 4.47 -0.39 -4.24
N LEU A 40 3.32 -0.02 -4.82
CA LEU A 40 2.18 0.56 -4.08
C LEU A 40 1.53 -0.44 -3.15
N THR A 41 1.40 -1.70 -3.59
CA THR A 41 0.75 -2.74 -2.80
C THR A 41 1.62 -3.15 -1.60
N ASP A 42 2.92 -3.40 -1.82
CA ASP A 42 3.81 -3.85 -0.76
C ASP A 42 4.05 -2.78 0.32
N SER A 43 4.13 -1.51 -0.08
CA SER A 43 4.30 -0.40 0.87
C SER A 43 3.09 -0.17 1.80
N MET A 44 1.89 -0.62 1.42
CA MET A 44 0.68 -0.51 2.25
C MET A 44 0.54 -1.60 3.31
N GLY A 45 1.42 -2.62 3.32
CA GLY A 45 1.27 -3.82 4.15
C GLY A 45 1.01 -3.55 5.63
N GLU A 46 1.81 -2.69 6.28
CA GLU A 46 1.66 -2.37 7.70
C GLU A 46 0.36 -1.60 8.00
N ILE A 47 0.04 -0.61 7.16
CA ILE A 47 -1.18 0.20 7.30
C ILE A 47 -2.42 -0.69 7.19
N LEU A 48 -2.43 -1.61 6.24
CA LEU A 48 -3.56 -2.52 6.04
C LEU A 48 -3.64 -3.59 7.13
N GLN A 49 -2.51 -4.10 7.62
CA GLN A 49 -2.51 -5.04 8.74
C GLN A 49 -3.03 -4.39 10.04
N GLN A 50 -2.69 -3.12 10.28
CA GLN A 50 -3.21 -2.37 11.43
C GLN A 50 -4.71 -2.09 11.31
N ARG A 51 -5.18 -1.77 10.11
CA ARG A 51 -6.59 -1.43 9.85
C ARG A 51 -7.50 -2.66 9.77
N HIS A 52 -6.97 -3.75 9.22
CA HIS A 52 -7.68 -5.00 8.97
C HIS A 52 -6.89 -6.17 9.58
N PRO A 53 -6.80 -6.25 10.92
CA PRO A 53 -6.16 -7.39 11.59
C PRO A 53 -6.89 -8.72 11.31
N ASP A 54 -8.14 -8.65 10.83
CA ASP A 54 -8.97 -9.76 10.36
C ASP A 54 -8.76 -10.11 8.87
N GLY A 55 -7.91 -9.34 8.16
CA GLY A 55 -7.63 -9.50 6.74
C GLY A 55 -8.79 -9.13 5.81
N GLN A 56 -9.80 -8.40 6.30
CA GLN A 56 -11.01 -8.06 5.52
C GLN A 56 -10.78 -6.85 4.60
N TYR A 57 -9.95 -7.05 3.57
CA TYR A 57 -9.84 -6.11 2.46
C TYR A 57 -9.49 -6.82 1.15
N ALA A 58 -9.64 -6.10 0.05
CA ALA A 58 -9.16 -6.51 -1.26
C ALA A 58 -8.37 -5.38 -1.93
N ILE A 59 -7.29 -5.75 -2.63
CA ILE A 59 -6.59 -4.88 -3.58
C ILE A 59 -6.72 -5.55 -4.94
N GLY A 60 -7.12 -4.79 -5.95
CA GLY A 60 -7.06 -5.22 -7.34
C GLY A 60 -5.93 -4.50 -8.07
N GLN A 61 -5.27 -5.24 -8.95
CA GLN A 61 -4.25 -4.73 -9.87
C GLN A 61 -4.64 -5.21 -11.26
N ASP A 62 -5.02 -4.30 -12.15
CA ASP A 62 -5.57 -4.63 -13.47
C ASP A 62 -6.75 -5.62 -13.40
N CYS A 63 -7.56 -5.49 -12.35
CA CYS A 63 -8.70 -6.38 -12.11
C CYS A 63 -10.00 -5.66 -12.47
N GLY A 64 -10.91 -6.35 -13.16
CA GLY A 64 -12.21 -5.79 -13.52
C GLY A 64 -13.07 -5.47 -12.29
N ILE A 65 -13.56 -4.24 -12.22
CA ILE A 65 -14.66 -3.80 -11.38
C ILE A 65 -15.92 -3.80 -12.25
N TYR A 66 -16.74 -4.83 -12.06
CA TYR A 66 -18.00 -4.95 -12.77
C TYR A 66 -19.08 -4.13 -12.06
N TRP A 67 -19.63 -3.15 -12.78
CA TRP A 67 -20.58 -2.17 -12.26
C TRP A 67 -21.95 -2.20 -12.94
N ARG A 68 -22.07 -2.87 -14.09
CA ARG A 68 -23.35 -3.19 -14.74
C ARG A 68 -23.29 -4.52 -15.50
N GLU A 69 -24.45 -5.10 -15.77
CA GLU A 69 -24.58 -6.27 -16.65
C GLU A 69 -24.69 -5.84 -18.12
N THR A 70 -23.87 -6.43 -18.99
CA THR A 70 -23.86 -6.18 -20.44
C THR A 70 -23.55 -7.46 -21.22
N ASP A 71 -23.80 -7.44 -22.53
CA ASP A 71 -23.35 -8.46 -23.48
C ASP A 71 -22.45 -7.81 -24.57
N PRO A 72 -21.16 -8.14 -24.64
CA PRO A 72 -20.41 -9.00 -23.72
C PRO A 72 -20.16 -8.33 -22.34
N PRO A 73 -19.86 -9.10 -21.28
CA PRO A 73 -19.77 -8.59 -19.91
C PRO A 73 -18.72 -7.51 -19.66
N GLU A 74 -17.61 -7.53 -20.39
CA GLU A 74 -16.47 -6.61 -20.24
C GLU A 74 -16.88 -5.16 -20.54
N LYS A 75 -17.94 -4.94 -21.34
CA LYS A 75 -18.51 -3.59 -21.56
C LYS A 75 -19.13 -2.99 -20.29
N GLY A 76 -19.36 -3.80 -19.27
CA GLY A 76 -19.90 -3.43 -17.97
C GLY A 76 -18.86 -3.37 -16.85
N ALA A 77 -17.58 -3.46 -17.21
CA ALA A 77 -16.46 -3.38 -16.28
C ALA A 77 -15.54 -2.20 -16.61
N GLU A 78 -14.88 -1.69 -15.57
CA GLU A 78 -13.67 -0.89 -15.69
C GLU A 78 -12.56 -1.61 -14.93
N ALA A 79 -11.32 -1.57 -15.42
CA ALA A 79 -10.19 -2.25 -14.80
C ALA A 79 -9.10 -1.23 -14.44
N PRO A 80 -9.14 -0.64 -13.24
CA PRO A 80 -8.07 0.25 -12.81
C PRO A 80 -6.75 -0.49 -12.65
N ASP A 81 -5.65 0.22 -12.93
CA ASP A 81 -4.30 -0.30 -12.70
C ASP A 81 -4.07 -0.70 -11.24
N TRP A 82 -4.67 0.05 -10.31
CA TRP A 82 -4.68 -0.28 -8.89
C TRP A 82 -5.93 0.23 -8.19
N PHE A 83 -6.57 -0.57 -7.34
CA PHE A 83 -7.64 -0.10 -6.45
C PHE A 83 -7.68 -0.86 -5.13
N TYR A 84 -8.30 -0.24 -4.12
CA TYR A 84 -8.44 -0.81 -2.78
C TYR A 84 -9.88 -0.75 -2.28
N VAL A 85 -10.34 -1.86 -1.70
CA VAL A 85 -11.67 -2.03 -1.11
C VAL A 85 -11.54 -2.48 0.35
N PRO A 86 -11.98 -1.67 1.32
CA PRO A 86 -12.01 -2.07 2.73
C PRO A 86 -13.24 -2.93 3.07
N ASN A 87 -13.15 -3.69 4.17
CA ASN A 87 -14.27 -4.43 4.79
C ASN A 87 -14.92 -5.47 3.88
N VAL A 88 -14.12 -6.11 3.03
CA VAL A 88 -14.54 -7.21 2.16
C VAL A 88 -13.63 -8.41 2.35
N PRO A 89 -14.13 -9.66 2.28
CA PRO A 89 -13.29 -10.83 2.51
C PRO A 89 -12.30 -10.99 1.36
N PRO A 90 -11.07 -11.47 1.58
CA PRO A 90 -10.08 -11.66 0.50
C PRO A 90 -10.45 -12.78 -0.47
N GLN A 91 -11.37 -13.67 -0.05
CA GLN A 91 -11.92 -14.77 -0.83
C GLN A 91 -13.45 -14.73 -0.82
N LEU A 92 -14.07 -15.24 -1.87
CA LEU A 92 -15.51 -15.42 -1.98
C LEU A 92 -15.82 -16.92 -1.98
N ASP A 93 -16.60 -17.40 -1.01
CA ASP A 93 -16.94 -18.82 -0.85
C ASP A 93 -15.73 -19.76 -0.87
N GLY A 94 -14.62 -19.35 -0.23
CA GLY A 94 -13.36 -20.11 -0.18
C GLY A 94 -12.57 -20.13 -1.49
N LYS A 95 -12.95 -19.30 -2.47
CA LYS A 95 -12.26 -19.16 -3.76
C LYS A 95 -11.59 -17.80 -3.87
N ILE A 96 -10.49 -17.78 -4.63
CA ILE A 96 -9.80 -16.54 -4.99
C ILE A 96 -10.75 -15.66 -5.83
N ARG A 97 -10.75 -14.36 -5.53
CA ARG A 97 -11.46 -13.34 -6.31
C ARG A 97 -10.88 -13.27 -7.73
N ARG A 98 -11.73 -13.35 -8.74
CA ARG A 98 -11.35 -13.18 -10.15
C ARG A 98 -11.57 -11.76 -10.65
N SER A 99 -12.54 -11.08 -10.05
CA SER A 99 -12.95 -9.71 -10.35
C SER A 99 -13.73 -9.18 -9.16
N TYR A 100 -13.91 -7.87 -9.10
CA TYR A 100 -14.74 -7.23 -8.08
C TYR A 100 -16.13 -6.97 -8.67
N VAL A 101 -17.19 -7.43 -8.00
CA VAL A 101 -18.56 -7.38 -8.56
C VAL A 101 -19.45 -6.51 -7.68
N VAL A 102 -19.62 -5.25 -8.06
CA VAL A 102 -20.26 -4.22 -7.21
C VAL A 102 -21.69 -4.61 -6.82
N TRP A 103 -22.46 -5.20 -7.73
CA TRP A 103 -23.85 -5.63 -7.44
C TRP A 103 -23.95 -6.90 -6.57
N ARG A 104 -22.84 -7.60 -6.32
CA ARG A 104 -22.79 -8.75 -5.38
C ARG A 104 -22.21 -8.33 -4.03
N GLU A 105 -21.26 -7.40 -4.05
CA GLU A 105 -20.46 -7.04 -2.87
C GLU A 105 -20.91 -5.74 -2.20
N HIS A 106 -21.62 -4.87 -2.93
CA HIS A 106 -22.29 -3.65 -2.45
C HIS A 106 -21.39 -2.60 -1.77
N ILE A 107 -20.08 -2.81 -1.75
CA ILE A 107 -19.09 -1.86 -1.23
C ILE A 107 -18.32 -1.27 -2.41
N ALA A 108 -18.21 0.04 -2.49
CA ALA A 108 -17.37 0.69 -3.49
C ALA A 108 -15.89 0.62 -3.09
N PRO A 109 -14.95 0.56 -4.05
CA PRO A 109 -13.56 0.85 -3.75
C PRO A 109 -13.42 2.20 -3.07
N LEU A 110 -12.51 2.30 -2.11
CA LEU A 110 -12.19 3.57 -1.45
C LEU A 110 -11.35 4.47 -2.37
N ILE A 111 -10.45 3.85 -3.14
CA ILE A 111 -9.55 4.55 -4.05
C ILE A 111 -9.29 3.68 -5.28
N ALA A 112 -9.24 4.33 -6.44
CA ALA A 112 -8.75 3.76 -7.70
C ALA A 112 -7.65 4.67 -8.29
N LEU A 113 -6.65 4.06 -8.91
CA LEU A 113 -5.51 4.71 -9.51
C LEU A 113 -5.33 4.21 -10.95
N GLU A 114 -4.99 5.14 -11.83
CA GLU A 114 -4.73 4.87 -13.25
C GLU A 114 -3.37 5.45 -13.64
N PHE A 115 -2.62 4.69 -14.41
CA PHE A 115 -1.28 4.98 -14.88
C PHE A 115 -1.34 5.29 -16.36
N ALA A 116 -1.63 6.55 -16.67
CA ALA A 116 -1.77 7.00 -18.04
C ALA A 116 -0.41 6.96 -18.76
N SER A 117 -0.33 6.15 -19.81
CA SER A 117 0.79 6.16 -20.77
C SER A 117 0.73 7.35 -21.74
N GLY A 118 -0.41 8.01 -21.86
CA GLY A 118 -0.63 9.22 -22.67
C GLY A 118 -0.73 10.50 -21.84
N ASN A 119 -1.52 11.47 -22.33
CA ASN A 119 -1.86 12.71 -21.62
C ASN A 119 -2.97 12.52 -20.55
N GLY A 120 -3.54 11.32 -20.46
CA GLY A 120 -4.63 10.95 -19.55
C GLY A 120 -6.00 11.48 -19.97
N GLU A 121 -6.23 11.87 -21.22
CA GLU A 121 -7.56 12.33 -21.68
C GLU A 121 -8.62 11.25 -21.51
N GLU A 122 -8.30 9.98 -21.78
CA GLU A 122 -9.19 8.84 -21.55
C GLU A 122 -9.57 8.70 -20.07
N GLU A 123 -8.59 8.85 -19.18
CA GLU A 123 -8.79 8.83 -17.71
C GLU A 123 -9.65 10.00 -17.22
N ARG A 124 -9.79 11.06 -18.01
CA ARG A 124 -10.63 12.23 -17.71
C ARG A 124 -11.93 12.25 -18.53
N ASP A 125 -12.22 11.21 -19.29
CA ASP A 125 -13.42 11.17 -20.11
C ASP A 125 -14.68 11.12 -19.22
N LYS A 126 -15.49 12.18 -19.32
CA LYS A 126 -16.74 12.35 -18.57
C LYS A 126 -17.98 12.00 -19.39
N THR A 127 -17.83 11.35 -20.54
CA THR A 127 -18.94 10.98 -21.42
C THR A 127 -19.94 10.12 -20.64
N PRO A 128 -21.19 10.58 -20.46
CA PRO A 128 -22.17 9.83 -19.70
C PRO A 128 -22.58 8.57 -20.44
N LEU A 129 -23.04 7.58 -19.67
CA LEU A 129 -23.74 6.46 -20.28
C LEU A 129 -25.02 6.96 -20.96
N SER A 130 -25.08 6.86 -22.29
CA SER A 130 -26.28 7.16 -23.06
C SER A 130 -26.97 5.87 -23.50
N LEU A 131 -28.29 5.82 -23.27
CA LEU A 131 -29.17 4.80 -23.85
C LEU A 131 -29.88 5.48 -25.03
N SER A 132 -29.43 5.22 -26.26
CA SER A 132 -30.11 5.76 -27.43
C SER A 132 -31.49 5.11 -27.58
N THR A 133 -32.46 5.85 -28.14
CA THR A 133 -33.79 5.31 -28.50
C THR A 133 -33.75 4.20 -29.56
N GLN A 134 -32.59 4.01 -30.20
CA GLN A 134 -32.32 2.96 -31.20
C GLN A 134 -31.58 1.75 -30.60
N GLY A 135 -31.28 1.76 -29.29
CA GLY A 135 -30.68 0.65 -28.57
C GLY A 135 -29.14 0.58 -28.63
N GLU A 136 -28.48 1.48 -29.34
CA GLU A 136 -27.02 1.62 -29.27
C GLU A 136 -26.62 2.25 -27.94
N VAL A 137 -25.72 1.56 -27.22
CA VAL A 137 -25.14 2.01 -25.95
C VAL A 137 -23.74 2.52 -26.22
N THR A 138 -23.49 3.80 -25.95
CA THR A 138 -22.14 4.36 -26.01
C THR A 138 -21.32 3.88 -24.81
N LYS A 139 -20.05 3.51 -24.99
CA LYS A 139 -19.14 3.26 -23.86
C LYS A 139 -19.03 4.57 -23.08
N PRO A 140 -19.38 4.61 -21.79
CA PRO A 140 -19.19 5.79 -20.98
C PRO A 140 -17.69 6.04 -20.74
N GLY A 141 -17.35 7.28 -20.44
CA GLY A 141 -16.01 7.63 -20.02
C GLY A 141 -15.73 7.11 -18.61
N LYS A 142 -14.48 6.68 -18.38
CA LYS A 142 -14.07 6.05 -17.12
C LYS A 142 -14.22 6.98 -15.92
N PHE A 143 -13.87 8.26 -16.08
CA PHE A 143 -14.06 9.29 -15.04
C PHE A 143 -15.53 9.39 -14.63
N TRP A 144 -16.45 9.36 -15.59
CA TRP A 144 -17.89 9.41 -15.33
C TRP A 144 -18.37 8.17 -14.58
N VAL A 145 -17.90 6.97 -14.95
CA VAL A 145 -18.27 5.73 -14.27
C VAL A 145 -17.82 5.75 -12.80
N TYR A 146 -16.57 6.12 -12.55
CA TYR A 146 -16.02 6.21 -11.20
C TYR A 146 -16.74 7.26 -10.34
N GLU A 147 -17.08 8.41 -10.92
CA GLU A 147 -17.76 9.51 -10.23
C GLU A 147 -19.24 9.23 -9.95
N GLN A 148 -19.99 8.90 -11.00
CA GLN A 148 -21.47 8.92 -10.98
C GLN A 148 -22.07 7.56 -10.60
N ILE A 149 -21.41 6.47 -10.98
CA ILE A 149 -21.96 5.11 -10.82
C ILE A 149 -21.31 4.39 -9.63
N ILE A 150 -20.00 4.17 -9.69
CA ILE A 150 -19.29 3.43 -8.64
C ILE A 150 -19.10 4.30 -7.39
N ARG A 151 -18.97 5.62 -7.56
CA ARG A 151 -18.79 6.62 -6.50
C ARG A 151 -17.57 6.34 -5.63
N ILE A 152 -16.43 6.10 -6.29
CA ILE A 152 -15.16 5.85 -5.62
C ILE A 152 -14.76 7.16 -4.88
N PRO A 153 -14.52 7.15 -3.56
CA PRO A 153 -14.22 8.37 -2.81
C PRO A 153 -12.95 9.11 -3.25
N TYR A 154 -11.93 8.39 -3.73
CA TYR A 154 -10.69 8.97 -4.24
C TYR A 154 -10.31 8.38 -5.60
N TYR A 155 -9.89 9.23 -6.52
CA TYR A 155 -9.45 8.80 -7.84
C TYR A 155 -8.13 9.49 -8.21
N GLY A 156 -7.09 8.72 -8.49
CA GLY A 156 -5.77 9.22 -8.87
C GLY A 156 -5.44 8.92 -10.33
N ILE A 157 -4.89 9.90 -11.03
CA ILE A 157 -4.39 9.77 -12.40
C ILE A 157 -2.92 10.13 -12.37
N TYR A 158 -2.06 9.16 -12.66
CA TYR A 158 -0.62 9.35 -12.76
C TYR A 158 -0.16 9.22 -14.21
N GLN A 159 0.31 10.32 -14.79
CA GLN A 159 0.91 10.32 -16.13
C GLN A 159 2.40 9.99 -16.01
N ILE A 160 2.74 8.78 -16.42
CA ILE A 160 4.09 8.22 -16.32
C ILE A 160 5.13 9.08 -17.08
N ASN A 161 4.80 9.52 -18.29
CA ASN A 161 5.79 10.15 -19.19
C ASN A 161 6.27 11.53 -18.75
N ASN A 162 5.46 12.25 -17.98
CA ASN A 162 5.75 13.63 -17.56
C ASN A 162 5.72 13.82 -16.04
N GLY A 163 5.46 12.76 -15.26
CA GLY A 163 5.43 12.82 -13.82
C GLY A 163 4.26 13.62 -13.24
N SER A 164 3.16 13.78 -13.98
CA SER A 164 1.99 14.52 -13.51
C SER A 164 1.07 13.62 -12.70
N LEU A 165 0.87 13.96 -11.42
CA LEU A 165 -0.10 13.31 -10.54
C LEU A 165 -1.28 14.24 -10.28
N GLU A 166 -2.48 13.76 -10.54
CA GLU A 166 -3.74 14.38 -10.17
C GLU A 166 -4.52 13.46 -9.25
N VAL A 167 -5.11 14.01 -8.20
CA VAL A 167 -5.99 13.26 -7.32
C VAL A 167 -7.30 14.01 -7.16
N TYR A 168 -8.40 13.28 -7.20
CA TYR A 168 -9.76 13.78 -7.05
C TYR A 168 -10.38 13.14 -5.81
N THR A 169 -11.26 13.89 -5.15
CA THR A 169 -12.10 13.39 -4.06
C THR A 169 -13.57 13.61 -4.39
N LEU A 170 -14.42 12.64 -4.05
CA LEU A 170 -15.85 12.72 -4.29
C LEU A 170 -16.53 13.53 -3.19
N ILE A 171 -16.98 14.75 -3.51
CA ILE A 171 -17.68 15.64 -2.59
C ILE A 171 -19.04 16.00 -3.18
N SER A 172 -20.11 15.76 -2.42
CA SER A 172 -21.49 16.05 -2.82
C SER A 172 -21.87 15.42 -4.17
N GLY A 173 -21.31 14.24 -4.48
CA GLY A 173 -21.59 13.49 -5.71
C GLY A 173 -20.74 13.87 -6.93
N PHE A 174 -19.74 14.73 -6.78
CA PHE A 174 -18.85 15.14 -7.87
C PHE A 174 -17.39 15.12 -7.45
N TYR A 175 -16.52 14.77 -8.39
CA TYR A 175 -15.09 14.81 -8.17
C TYR A 175 -14.59 16.24 -8.16
N GLN A 176 -13.90 16.57 -7.08
CA GLN A 176 -13.16 17.81 -6.93
C GLN A 176 -11.67 17.47 -6.89
N LYS A 177 -10.88 18.18 -7.70
CA LYS A 177 -9.43 18.02 -7.69
C LYS A 177 -8.90 18.42 -6.32
N LEU A 178 -8.15 17.53 -5.68
CA LEU A 178 -7.45 17.83 -4.45
C LEU A 178 -6.26 18.75 -4.75
N THR A 179 -5.93 19.59 -3.78
CA THR A 179 -4.67 20.35 -3.78
C THR A 179 -3.64 19.54 -2.99
N PRO A 180 -2.42 19.34 -3.51
CA PRO A 180 -1.38 18.68 -2.74
C PRO A 180 -0.95 19.57 -1.56
N ASN A 181 -0.38 18.96 -0.53
CA ASN A 181 0.25 19.66 0.59
C ASN A 181 1.58 20.31 0.16
N GLU A 182 2.27 20.95 1.11
CA GLU A 182 3.56 21.62 0.86
C GLU A 182 4.67 20.69 0.35
N ARG A 183 4.56 19.37 0.57
CA ARG A 183 5.49 18.34 0.07
C ARG A 183 5.12 17.83 -1.32
N GLY A 184 4.00 18.29 -1.88
CA GLY A 184 3.49 17.78 -3.16
C GLY A 184 2.70 16.47 -3.04
N HIS A 185 2.26 16.08 -1.83
CA HIS A 185 1.49 14.86 -1.61
C HIS A 185 0.00 15.13 -1.43
N TYR A 186 -0.84 14.16 -1.77
CA TYR A 186 -2.30 14.23 -1.67
C TYR A 186 -2.80 13.38 -0.52
N SER A 187 -3.46 13.99 0.47
CA SER A 187 -3.98 13.27 1.64
C SER A 187 -5.15 12.35 1.26
N ILE A 188 -5.05 11.07 1.66
CA ILE A 188 -6.13 10.09 1.63
C ILE A 188 -6.55 9.83 3.08
N SER A 189 -7.29 10.78 3.64
CA SER A 189 -7.55 10.87 5.09
C SER A 189 -8.16 9.59 5.71
N PRO A 190 -9.08 8.85 5.05
CA PRO A 190 -9.59 7.60 5.63
C PRO A 190 -8.53 6.52 5.83
N LEU A 191 -7.42 6.57 5.08
CA LEU A 191 -6.28 5.67 5.21
C LEU A 191 -5.16 6.23 6.11
N GLY A 192 -5.16 7.53 6.44
CA GLY A 192 -4.09 8.16 7.21
C GLY A 192 -2.75 8.11 6.49
N VAL A 193 -2.79 8.20 5.16
CA VAL A 193 -1.62 8.19 4.27
C VAL A 193 -1.75 9.31 3.26
N GLU A 194 -0.64 9.65 2.61
CA GLU A 194 -0.57 10.58 1.50
C GLU A 194 -0.06 9.86 0.24
N LEU A 195 -0.57 10.25 -0.91
CA LEU A 195 -0.12 9.78 -2.22
C LEU A 195 0.81 10.82 -2.83
N GLY A 196 2.02 10.41 -3.21
CA GLY A 196 3.04 11.33 -3.72
C GLY A 196 4.03 10.66 -4.66
N LEU A 197 4.93 11.46 -5.22
CA LEU A 197 5.92 10.99 -6.18
C LEU A 197 7.30 10.89 -5.53
N TRP A 198 8.03 9.82 -5.84
CA TRP A 198 9.36 9.55 -5.34
C TRP A 198 10.31 9.20 -6.49
N GLN A 199 11.39 9.94 -6.62
CA GLN A 199 12.43 9.66 -7.62
C GLN A 199 13.42 8.65 -7.04
N GLY A 200 13.53 7.47 -7.66
CA GLY A 200 14.48 6.47 -7.21
C GLY A 200 14.46 5.18 -8.01
N SER A 201 15.16 4.17 -7.50
CA SER A 201 15.38 2.90 -8.19
C SER A 201 14.57 1.78 -7.56
N TYR A 202 13.82 1.03 -8.37
CA TYR A 202 13.12 -0.19 -7.97
C TYR A 202 13.19 -1.21 -9.10
N GLN A 203 13.52 -2.47 -8.78
CA GLN A 203 13.66 -3.57 -9.76
C GLN A 203 14.49 -3.20 -11.01
N ASN A 204 15.67 -2.58 -10.81
CA ASN A 204 16.57 -2.10 -11.87
C ASN A 204 16.02 -0.96 -12.75
N GLN A 205 14.92 -0.31 -12.37
CA GLN A 205 14.36 0.84 -13.05
C GLN A 205 14.50 2.09 -12.18
N THR A 206 15.16 3.11 -12.71
CA THR A 206 15.30 4.41 -12.04
C THR A 206 14.36 5.43 -12.69
N GLN A 207 13.33 5.84 -11.96
CA GLN A 207 12.30 6.73 -12.49
C GLN A 207 11.53 7.41 -11.36
N LEU A 208 10.54 8.20 -11.73
CA LEU A 208 9.59 8.78 -10.80
C LEU A 208 8.48 7.75 -10.54
N TRP A 209 8.36 7.32 -9.28
CA TRP A 209 7.39 6.34 -8.84
C TRP A 209 6.28 6.99 -8.05
N LEU A 210 5.05 6.53 -8.25
CA LEU A 210 3.95 6.82 -7.33
C LEU A 210 4.16 5.97 -6.06
N ARG A 211 4.13 6.61 -4.88
CA ARG A 211 4.36 5.96 -3.58
C ARG A 211 3.41 6.49 -2.52
N TRP A 212 3.23 5.70 -1.47
CA TRP A 212 2.55 6.09 -0.25
C TRP A 212 3.51 6.69 0.76
N TRP A 213 3.01 7.68 1.50
CA TRP A 213 3.70 8.38 2.57
C TRP A 213 2.81 8.41 3.80
N ASP A 214 3.40 8.48 5.00
CA ASP A 214 2.62 8.80 6.19
C ASP A 214 2.26 10.29 6.26
N GLU A 215 1.41 10.68 7.21
CA GLU A 215 0.98 12.08 7.40
C GLU A 215 2.14 13.02 7.80
N GLN A 216 3.24 12.46 8.31
CA GLN A 216 4.45 13.18 8.68
C GLN A 216 5.38 13.41 7.48
N GLY A 217 5.11 12.77 6.34
CA GLY A 217 5.92 12.86 5.13
C GLY A 217 7.07 11.86 5.06
N ASN A 218 7.03 10.77 5.84
CA ASN A 218 7.96 9.66 5.67
C ASN A 218 7.42 8.68 4.62
N LEU A 219 8.32 8.16 3.78
CA LEU A 219 7.99 7.20 2.76
C LEU A 219 7.54 5.89 3.42
N LEU A 220 6.38 5.35 3.02
CA LEU A 220 6.01 3.99 3.41
C LEU A 220 6.91 3.02 2.65
N LEU A 221 7.85 2.43 3.39
CA LEU A 221 8.86 1.54 2.85
C LEU A 221 8.21 0.24 2.37
N ILE A 222 8.78 -0.41 1.36
CA ILE A 222 8.44 -1.79 0.98
C ILE A 222 9.17 -2.81 1.88
N GLY A 223 8.82 -4.10 1.77
CA GLY A 223 9.41 -5.16 2.60
C GLY A 223 10.95 -5.19 2.54
N ASP A 224 11.50 -5.08 1.34
CA ASP A 224 12.96 -5.09 1.13
C ASP A 224 13.65 -3.85 1.72
N GLU A 225 13.06 -2.66 1.54
CA GLU A 225 13.57 -1.41 2.11
C GLU A 225 13.58 -1.44 3.64
N ARG A 226 12.51 -1.96 4.26
CA ARG A 226 12.44 -2.18 5.72
C ARG A 226 13.50 -3.18 6.18
N ALA A 227 13.64 -4.31 5.48
CA ALA A 227 14.61 -5.34 5.84
C ALA A 227 16.07 -4.84 5.78
N LEU A 228 16.39 -3.97 4.82
CA LEU A 228 17.71 -3.33 4.75
C LEU A 228 17.93 -2.37 5.92
N LEU A 229 16.95 -1.53 6.24
CA LEU A 229 17.02 -0.59 7.37
C LEU A 229 17.20 -1.33 8.71
N GLU A 230 16.47 -2.41 8.93
CA GLU A 230 16.59 -3.22 10.15
C GLU A 230 17.94 -3.93 10.26
N ARG A 231 18.53 -4.36 9.13
CA ARG A 231 19.89 -4.92 9.14
C ARG A 231 20.93 -3.88 9.53
N GLU A 232 20.85 -2.67 8.97
CA GLU A 232 21.77 -1.58 9.31
C GLU A 232 21.66 -1.20 10.79
N ARG A 233 20.43 -1.12 11.32
CA ARG A 233 20.18 -0.87 12.76
C ARG A 233 20.79 -1.97 13.64
N ALA A 234 20.55 -3.24 13.29
CA ALA A 234 21.08 -4.37 14.04
C ALA A 234 22.62 -4.40 14.03
N GLU A 235 23.25 -4.06 12.89
CA GLU A 235 24.70 -3.98 12.78
C GLU A 235 25.28 -2.83 13.62
N GLN A 236 24.64 -1.66 13.61
CA GLN A 236 25.03 -0.53 14.45
C GLN A 236 24.87 -0.81 15.94
N GLU A 237 23.80 -1.49 16.35
CA GLU A 237 23.60 -1.92 17.74
C GLU A 237 24.65 -2.94 18.17
N ARG A 238 24.96 -3.91 17.30
CA ARG A 238 26.01 -4.88 17.55
C ARG A 238 27.37 -4.21 17.74
N GLN A 239 27.73 -3.26 16.87
CA GLN A 239 28.99 -2.53 17.00
C GLN A 239 29.07 -1.75 18.32
N ARG A 240 27.97 -1.10 18.73
CA ARG A 240 27.89 -0.39 20.02
C ARG A 240 28.03 -1.35 21.21
N ALA A 241 27.44 -2.55 21.13
CA ALA A 241 27.58 -3.57 22.17
C ALA A 241 29.01 -4.08 22.27
N GLU A 242 29.67 -4.39 21.14
CA GLU A 242 31.06 -4.84 21.10
C GLU A 242 32.03 -3.77 21.66
N GLU A 243 31.79 -2.49 21.36
CA GLU A 243 32.57 -1.37 21.94
C GLU A 243 32.36 -1.26 23.45
N ALA A 244 31.12 -1.39 23.93
CA ALA A 244 30.81 -1.36 25.36
C ALA A 244 31.46 -2.54 26.10
N GLU A 245 31.40 -3.75 25.54
CA GLU A 245 32.07 -4.94 26.11
C GLU A 245 33.58 -4.75 26.18
N SER A 246 34.20 -4.19 25.14
CA SER A 246 35.63 -3.88 25.12
C SER A 246 36.03 -2.89 26.22
N ILE A 247 35.22 -1.85 26.45
CA ILE A 247 35.45 -0.88 27.53
C ILE A 247 35.36 -1.57 28.90
N VAL A 248 34.31 -2.37 29.13
CA VAL A 248 34.13 -3.11 30.39
C VAL A 248 35.29 -4.07 30.65
N GLU A 249 35.76 -4.77 29.61
CA GLU A 249 36.89 -5.68 29.74
C GLU A 249 38.20 -4.93 30.03
N GLN A 250 38.46 -3.79 29.39
CA GLN A 250 39.61 -2.95 29.71
C GLN A 250 39.56 -2.41 31.15
N GLU A 251 38.39 -1.99 31.64
CA GLU A 251 38.24 -1.56 33.02
C GLU A 251 38.45 -2.70 34.02
N ARG A 252 37.98 -3.91 33.71
CA ARG A 252 38.24 -5.12 34.51
C ARG A 252 39.73 -5.41 34.58
N GLN A 253 40.43 -5.40 33.43
CA GLN A 253 41.87 -5.63 33.38
C GLN A 253 42.65 -4.57 34.15
N ARG A 254 42.26 -3.29 34.06
CA ARG A 254 42.88 -2.19 34.84
C ARG A 254 42.66 -2.38 36.33
N THR A 255 41.44 -2.71 36.74
CA THR A 255 41.11 -2.99 38.15
C THR A 255 41.91 -4.17 38.68
N GLN A 256 41.98 -5.28 37.94
CA GLN A 256 42.77 -6.45 38.33
C GLN A 256 44.27 -6.11 38.43
N ALA A 257 44.82 -5.36 37.47
CA ALA A 257 46.21 -4.94 37.51
C ALA A 257 46.51 -4.00 38.69
N ALA A 258 45.59 -3.08 39.02
CA ALA A 258 45.70 -2.21 40.18
C ALA A 258 45.69 -3.00 41.50
N LEU A 259 44.76 -3.96 41.64
CA LEU A 259 44.68 -4.86 42.81
C LEU A 259 45.96 -5.69 42.95
N ALA A 260 46.47 -6.28 41.86
CA ALA A 260 47.70 -7.07 41.89
C ALA A 260 48.95 -6.23 42.22
N ARG A 261 48.98 -4.95 41.83
CA ARG A 261 50.06 -4.02 42.19
C ARG A 261 49.96 -3.61 43.66
N ALA A 262 48.76 -3.29 44.15
CA ALA A 262 48.52 -2.95 45.55
C ALA A 262 48.93 -4.11 46.48
N ALA A 263 48.54 -5.35 46.13
CA ALA A 263 48.93 -6.54 46.88
C ALA A 263 50.46 -6.72 46.98
N ARG A 264 51.19 -6.56 45.85
CA ARG A 264 52.66 -6.62 45.83
C ARG A 264 53.31 -5.52 46.67
N LEU A 265 52.77 -4.30 46.62
CA LEU A 265 53.30 -3.18 47.40
C LEU A 265 53.10 -3.41 48.90
N ALA A 266 51.92 -3.89 49.30
CA ALA A 266 51.62 -4.24 50.68
C ALA A 266 52.58 -5.33 51.21
N GLU A 267 52.87 -6.34 50.40
CA GLU A 267 53.84 -7.39 50.77
C GLU A 267 55.27 -6.86 50.93
N GLN A 268 55.71 -5.94 50.06
CA GLN A 268 57.00 -5.25 50.20
C GLN A 268 57.07 -4.38 51.46
N LEU A 269 56.00 -3.66 51.79
CA LEU A 269 55.91 -2.84 53.01
C LEU A 269 56.02 -3.71 54.27
N ARG A 270 55.28 -4.84 54.33
CA ARG A 270 55.39 -5.81 55.43
C ARG A 270 56.81 -6.36 55.58
N ALA A 271 57.48 -6.68 54.47
CA ALA A 271 58.87 -7.15 54.48
C ALA A 271 59.86 -6.08 54.97
N ALA A 272 59.54 -4.79 54.80
CA ALA A 272 60.31 -3.66 55.33
C ALA A 272 59.95 -3.31 56.79
N GLY A 273 59.03 -4.04 57.42
CA GLY A 273 58.59 -3.81 58.81
C GLY A 273 57.58 -2.67 58.98
N ILE A 274 56.95 -2.23 57.89
CA ILE A 274 55.89 -1.21 57.89
C ILE A 274 54.55 -1.92 57.73
N ASP A 275 53.60 -1.66 58.62
CA ASP A 275 52.24 -2.21 58.51
C ASP A 275 51.43 -1.45 57.44
N PRO A 276 51.07 -2.07 56.31
CA PRO A 276 50.34 -1.42 55.23
C PRO A 276 48.83 -1.29 55.50
N ASP A 277 48.32 -1.93 56.56
CA ASP A 277 46.89 -1.96 56.91
C ASP A 277 46.59 -1.04 58.11
N LEU A 278 47.51 -0.12 58.45
CA LEU A 278 47.26 0.98 59.38
C LEU A 278 46.17 1.89 58.78
N ASP A 279 44.92 1.64 59.16
CA ASP A 279 43.79 2.53 58.88
C ASP A 279 44.10 3.92 59.44
N ASP A 280 44.04 4.96 58.59
CA ASP A 280 43.92 6.35 59.02
C ASP A 280 42.51 6.56 59.62
N THR A 281 42.25 5.96 60.79
CA THR A 281 41.18 6.44 61.67
C THR A 281 41.74 7.59 62.51
N VAL A 282 41.53 8.81 62.03
CA VAL A 282 41.56 10.05 62.83
C VAL A 282 40.16 10.63 62.86
#